data_AF-A0A4P9VML2-F1
#
_entry.id   AF-A0A4P9VML2-F1
#
_cell.length_a   1.000
_cell.length_b   1.000
_cell.length_c   1.000
_cell.angle_alpha   90.00
_cell.angle_beta   90.00
_cell.angle_gamma   90.00
#
_symmetry.space_group_name_H-M   'P 1'
#
loop_
_entity.id
_entity.type
_entity.pdbx_description
1 polymer ?
#
loop_
_entity_poly.entity_id
_entity_poly.type
_entity_poly.pdbx_seq_one_letter_code
_entity_poly.pdbx_strand_id
1 'polypeptide(L)'
;MASSVTREAVFTACKKLFEETGHVKQADVQAITGGSFTKLGPWIQEWKVLNARLNGLEYLDHELLAGLNEWCLQLKEKFQSEAAKQNEDLHAELTKEKEKQAQFQQDKDKQRDELANMHAKLAELRDTVSERERHIDRKRTELSQLKTERLEFKQRYEAELQTNQLLKNSIEQLQRKVEDERHSANKRLHDEMKRISDLYEANENKLYQQLDESRRAQREQEKRSGQENDKLRQEVSDLSKQKNELNSQLVRTQADLAIVQERLQEKEKSLDSLTEQHQQTLQTLQQEKERRQEMHVQLGQLKGQFSVIQERHDQLEHQLRELRHIEAELKLLRRHQQDDSTD
;
A
#
# COMPACT_ATOMS: atom_id res chain seq x y z
N MET A 1 184.52 13.38 -56.05
CA MET A 1 183.08 13.09 -56.00
C MET A 1 182.56 13.09 -57.44
N ALA A 2 182.18 11.94 -57.99
CA ALA A 2 181.67 11.83 -59.36
C ALA A 2 180.14 11.81 -59.31
N SER A 3 179.48 12.88 -59.75
CA SER A 3 178.02 12.95 -59.87
C SER A 3 177.57 12.04 -61.02
N SER A 4 176.75 11.02 -60.72
CA SER A 4 176.15 10.17 -61.74
C SER A 4 175.05 10.92 -62.49
N VAL A 5 175.20 11.08 -63.80
CA VAL A 5 174.18 11.71 -64.67
C VAL A 5 172.92 10.86 -64.75
N THR A 6 171.75 11.49 -64.55
CA THR A 6 170.43 10.85 -64.60
C THR A 6 169.74 11.03 -65.96
N ARG A 7 168.83 10.11 -66.30
CA ARG A 7 168.07 10.11 -67.56
C ARG A 7 167.18 11.34 -67.74
N GLU A 8 166.53 11.79 -66.67
CA GLU A 8 165.70 13.01 -66.70
C GLU A 8 166.53 14.25 -67.03
N ALA A 9 167.71 14.41 -66.43
CA ALA A 9 168.59 15.53 -66.75
C ALA A 9 168.99 15.54 -68.24
N VAL A 10 169.19 14.35 -68.83
CA VAL A 10 169.44 14.19 -70.26
C VAL A 10 168.23 14.55 -71.11
N PHE A 11 167.02 14.10 -70.74
CA PHE A 11 165.79 14.42 -71.48
C PHE A 11 165.44 15.91 -71.41
N THR A 12 165.65 16.56 -70.26
CA THR A 12 165.48 18.01 -70.11
C THR A 12 166.51 18.78 -70.92
N ALA A 13 167.78 18.34 -70.92
CA ALA A 13 168.81 18.92 -71.77
C ALA A 13 168.49 18.75 -73.27
N CYS A 14 168.03 17.57 -73.70
CA CYS A 14 167.59 17.33 -75.07
C CYS A 14 166.40 18.22 -75.46
N LYS A 15 165.39 18.35 -74.59
CA LYS A 15 164.23 19.22 -74.84
C LYS A 15 164.65 20.68 -75.00
N LYS A 16 165.48 21.18 -74.07
CA LYS A 16 165.99 22.56 -74.11
C LYS A 16 166.83 22.82 -75.37
N LEU A 17 167.74 21.89 -75.71
CA LEU A 17 168.54 21.98 -76.94
C LEU A 17 167.69 21.94 -78.20
N PHE A 18 166.63 21.13 -78.24
CA PHE A 18 165.73 21.09 -79.39
C PHE A 18 164.89 22.37 -79.53
N GLU A 19 164.39 22.93 -78.43
CA GLU A 19 163.68 24.22 -78.42
C GLU A 19 164.60 25.39 -78.85
N GLU A 20 165.89 25.34 -78.48
CA GLU A 20 166.86 26.40 -78.82
C GLU A 20 167.49 26.27 -80.22
N THR A 21 167.75 25.06 -80.70
CA THR A 21 168.55 24.83 -81.93
C THR A 21 167.86 23.96 -83.00
N GLY A 22 166.70 23.39 -82.68
CA GLY A 22 165.97 22.44 -83.53
C GLY A 22 166.62 21.07 -83.68
N HIS A 23 167.84 20.85 -83.15
CA HIS A 23 168.60 19.61 -83.37
C HIS A 23 169.41 19.24 -82.12
N VAL A 24 169.21 18.02 -81.61
CA VAL A 24 169.96 17.55 -80.43
C VAL A 24 171.20 16.79 -80.87
N LYS A 25 172.39 17.38 -80.65
CA LYS A 25 173.69 16.71 -80.82
C LYS A 25 174.23 16.20 -79.49
N GLN A 26 174.89 15.04 -79.53
CA GLN A 26 175.34 14.33 -78.34
C GLN A 26 176.43 15.07 -77.55
N ALA A 27 177.30 15.82 -78.23
CA ALA A 27 178.32 16.65 -77.60
C ALA A 27 177.71 17.77 -76.74
N ASP A 28 176.61 18.38 -77.20
CA ASP A 28 175.96 19.50 -76.50
C ASP A 28 175.21 19.00 -75.26
N VAL A 29 174.54 17.84 -75.36
CA VAL A 29 173.91 17.17 -74.20
C VAL A 29 174.96 16.77 -73.18
N GLN A 30 176.14 16.34 -73.62
CA GLN A 30 177.26 16.02 -72.74
C GLN A 30 177.82 17.27 -72.06
N ALA A 31 177.94 18.40 -72.76
CA ALA A 31 178.37 19.67 -72.18
C ALA A 31 177.44 20.15 -71.06
N ILE A 32 176.13 19.92 -71.20
CA ILE A 32 175.12 20.32 -70.21
C ILE A 32 175.09 19.35 -69.02
N THR A 33 175.21 18.04 -69.28
CA THR A 33 174.97 17.02 -68.25
C THR A 33 176.24 16.44 -67.62
N GLY A 34 177.43 16.70 -68.18
CA GLY A 34 178.72 16.28 -67.63
C GLY A 34 178.99 14.76 -67.68
N GLY A 35 178.19 14.00 -68.44
CA GLY A 35 178.21 12.53 -68.45
C GLY A 35 179.25 11.88 -69.36
N SER A 36 179.56 10.61 -69.11
CA SER A 36 180.38 9.79 -70.01
C SER A 36 179.62 9.46 -71.30
N PHE A 37 180.31 9.53 -72.43
CA PHE A 37 179.80 9.29 -73.78
C PHE A 37 178.99 7.98 -73.90
N THR A 38 179.43 6.92 -73.21
CA THR A 38 178.82 5.59 -73.26
C THR A 38 177.47 5.49 -72.54
N LYS A 39 177.14 6.42 -71.62
CA LYS A 39 175.85 6.43 -70.91
C LYS A 39 174.81 7.37 -71.53
N LEU A 40 175.24 8.42 -72.24
CA LEU A 40 174.34 9.44 -72.79
C LEU A 40 173.68 9.02 -74.11
N GLY A 41 174.40 8.30 -74.97
CA GLY A 41 173.95 7.96 -76.32
C GLY A 41 172.56 7.29 -76.40
N PRO A 42 172.28 6.23 -75.61
CA PRO A 42 170.99 5.56 -75.63
C PRO A 42 169.82 6.47 -75.26
N TRP A 43 169.98 7.31 -74.24
CA TRP A 43 168.91 8.20 -73.76
C TRP A 43 168.61 9.33 -74.73
N ILE A 44 169.61 9.84 -75.44
CA ILE A 44 169.40 10.87 -76.48
C ILE A 44 168.61 10.28 -77.66
N GLN A 45 168.90 9.04 -78.06
CA GLN A 45 168.12 8.38 -79.12
C GLN A 45 166.67 8.11 -78.69
N GLU A 46 166.46 7.65 -77.46
CA GLU A 46 165.11 7.44 -76.93
C GLU A 46 164.30 8.75 -76.92
N TRP A 47 164.91 9.87 -76.52
CA TRP A 47 164.27 11.18 -76.59
C TRP A 47 163.92 11.57 -78.04
N LYS A 48 164.81 11.35 -79.01
CA LYS A 48 164.53 11.65 -80.44
C LYS A 48 163.33 10.87 -80.98
N VAL A 49 163.20 9.59 -80.62
CA VAL A 49 162.06 8.75 -81.01
C VAL A 49 160.75 9.26 -80.40
N LEU A 50 160.77 9.64 -79.12
CA LEU A 50 159.59 10.16 -78.43
C LEU A 50 159.16 11.53 -78.98
N ASN A 51 160.12 12.43 -79.23
CA ASN A 51 159.83 13.74 -79.79
C ASN A 51 159.25 13.65 -81.22
N ALA A 52 159.75 12.71 -82.04
CA ALA A 52 159.18 12.44 -83.36
C ALA A 52 157.73 11.90 -83.30
N ARG A 53 157.40 11.08 -82.30
CA ARG A 53 156.01 10.61 -82.08
C ARG A 53 155.08 11.73 -81.61
N LEU A 54 155.59 12.65 -80.77
CA LEU A 54 154.80 13.77 -80.27
C LEU A 54 154.46 14.78 -81.38
N ASN A 55 155.43 15.09 -82.25
CA ASN A 55 155.19 15.97 -83.41
C ASN A 55 154.26 15.32 -84.45
N GLY A 56 154.13 13.99 -84.47
CA GLY A 56 153.16 13.28 -85.30
C GLY A 56 151.70 13.40 -84.83
N LEU A 57 151.44 13.95 -83.62
CA LEU A 57 150.09 14.12 -83.05
C LEU A 57 149.46 15.49 -83.33
N GLU A 58 150.18 16.42 -83.98
CA GLU A 58 149.65 17.75 -84.38
C GLU A 58 148.69 17.70 -85.59
N TYR A 59 148.42 16.51 -86.15
CA TYR A 59 147.47 16.27 -87.25
C TYR A 59 146.26 15.42 -86.83
N LEU A 60 145.70 15.66 -85.63
CA LEU A 60 144.35 15.18 -85.32
C LEU A 60 143.33 16.06 -86.07
N ASP A 61 142.76 15.51 -87.13
CA ASP A 61 141.84 16.15 -88.08
C ASP A 61 140.72 16.93 -87.35
N HIS A 62 140.59 18.23 -87.61
CA HIS A 62 139.54 19.08 -87.02
C HIS A 62 138.13 18.57 -87.34
N GLU A 63 137.96 17.81 -88.43
CA GLU A 63 136.70 17.12 -88.77
C GLU A 63 136.33 16.03 -87.76
N LEU A 64 137.31 15.30 -87.20
CA LEU A 64 137.05 14.28 -86.19
C LEU A 64 136.55 14.93 -84.89
N LEU A 65 137.16 16.03 -84.47
CA LEU A 65 136.73 16.79 -83.28
C LEU A 65 135.36 17.44 -83.48
N ALA A 66 135.07 17.99 -84.66
CA ALA A 66 133.75 18.53 -84.99
C ALA A 66 132.67 17.44 -84.99
N GLY A 67 132.94 16.29 -85.61
CA GLY A 67 132.03 15.14 -85.61
C GLY A 67 131.77 14.58 -84.21
N LEU A 68 132.79 14.57 -83.34
CA LEU A 68 132.65 14.12 -81.94
C LEU A 68 131.83 15.12 -81.12
N ASN A 69 132.01 16.43 -81.34
CA ASN A 69 131.19 17.46 -80.70
C ASN A 69 129.73 17.41 -81.16
N GLU A 70 129.48 17.22 -82.45
CA GLU A 70 128.13 17.10 -83.00
C GLU A 70 127.44 15.81 -82.52
N TRP A 71 128.17 14.70 -82.44
CA TRP A 71 127.66 13.48 -81.83
C TRP A 71 127.33 13.66 -80.34
N CYS A 72 128.18 14.35 -79.58
CA CYS A 72 127.92 14.71 -78.19
C CYS A 72 126.67 15.60 -78.04
N LEU A 73 126.47 16.57 -78.95
CA LEU A 73 125.26 17.41 -78.97
C LEU A 73 124.01 16.60 -79.29
N GLN A 74 124.05 15.74 -80.31
CA GLN A 74 122.94 14.86 -80.67
C GLN A 74 122.58 13.90 -79.52
N LEU A 75 123.58 13.35 -78.83
CA LEU A 75 123.36 12.52 -77.64
C LEU A 75 122.69 13.32 -76.52
N LYS A 76 123.19 14.53 -76.24
CA LYS A 76 122.61 15.42 -75.24
C LYS A 76 121.15 15.76 -75.57
N GLU A 77 120.85 16.12 -76.82
CA GLU A 77 119.49 16.41 -77.27
C GLU A 77 118.58 15.19 -77.19
N LYS A 78 119.07 14.00 -77.58
CA LYS A 78 118.32 12.75 -77.44
C LYS A 78 117.97 12.46 -75.98
N PHE A 79 118.96 12.50 -75.09
CA PHE A 79 118.72 12.27 -73.66
C PHE A 79 117.82 13.36 -73.03
N GLN A 80 117.97 14.62 -73.43
CA GLN A 80 117.10 15.70 -72.96
C GLN A 80 115.67 15.55 -73.47
N SER A 81 115.49 15.19 -74.75
CA SER A 81 114.17 14.93 -75.32
C SER A 81 113.51 13.70 -74.69
N GLU A 82 114.27 12.64 -74.45
CA GLU A 82 113.78 11.43 -73.79
C GLU A 82 113.40 11.70 -72.33
N ALA A 83 114.23 12.45 -71.58
CA ALA A 83 113.92 12.88 -70.22
C ALA A 83 112.71 13.84 -70.17
N ALA A 84 112.55 14.73 -71.16
CA ALA A 84 111.39 15.60 -71.26
C ALA A 84 110.11 14.79 -71.50
N LYS A 85 110.12 13.85 -72.44
CA LYS A 85 108.99 12.93 -72.69
C LYS A 85 108.64 12.11 -71.46
N GLN A 86 109.62 11.52 -70.79
CA GLN A 86 109.38 10.78 -69.55
C GLN A 86 108.77 11.65 -68.45
N ASN A 87 109.21 12.90 -68.31
CA ASN A 87 108.60 13.83 -67.35
C ASN A 87 107.17 14.20 -67.75
N GLU A 88 106.89 14.42 -69.03
CA GLU A 88 105.54 14.69 -69.53
C GLU A 88 104.61 13.50 -69.26
N ASP A 89 105.05 12.27 -69.54
CA ASP A 89 104.29 11.05 -69.28
C ASP A 89 104.02 10.87 -67.78
N LEU A 90 105.05 11.03 -66.93
CA LEU A 90 104.90 10.97 -65.47
C LEU A 90 103.97 12.07 -64.94
N HIS A 91 104.01 13.28 -65.51
CA HIS A 91 103.09 14.36 -65.16
C HIS A 91 101.65 14.03 -65.58
N ALA A 92 101.45 13.43 -66.74
CA ALA A 92 100.14 12.99 -67.20
C ALA A 92 99.58 11.87 -66.30
N GLU A 93 100.40 10.90 -65.92
CA GLU A 93 100.03 9.85 -64.97
C GLU A 93 99.72 10.41 -63.59
N LEU A 94 100.56 11.32 -63.08
CA LEU A 94 100.33 11.98 -61.80
C LEU A 94 99.02 12.78 -61.80
N THR A 95 98.69 13.43 -62.92
CA THR A 95 97.44 14.17 -63.07
C THR A 95 96.24 13.23 -63.05
N LYS A 96 96.30 12.11 -63.80
CA LYS A 96 95.26 11.07 -63.79
C LYS A 96 95.06 10.45 -62.41
N GLU A 97 96.15 10.17 -61.69
CA GLU A 97 96.05 9.62 -60.33
C GLU A 97 95.48 10.64 -59.32
N LYS A 98 95.81 11.94 -59.47
CA LYS A 98 95.18 13.00 -58.67
C LYS A 98 93.67 13.12 -58.95
N GLU A 99 93.26 13.02 -60.20
CA GLU A 99 91.85 13.01 -60.59
C GLU A 99 91.11 11.80 -60.00
N LYS A 100 91.69 10.59 -60.10
CA LYS A 100 91.13 9.39 -59.46
C LYS A 100 91.04 9.54 -57.95
N GLN A 101 92.06 10.10 -57.31
CA GLN A 101 92.06 10.35 -55.87
C GLN A 101 90.95 11.32 -55.46
N ALA A 102 90.75 12.40 -56.23
CA ALA A 102 89.66 13.33 -56.01
C ALA A 102 88.29 12.66 -56.18
N GLN A 103 88.13 11.80 -57.19
CA GLN A 103 86.89 11.06 -57.42
C GLN A 103 86.59 10.08 -56.28
N PHE A 104 87.59 9.30 -55.85
CA PHE A 104 87.43 8.39 -54.71
C PHE A 104 87.09 9.13 -53.42
N GLN A 105 87.65 10.33 -53.23
CA GLN A 105 87.31 11.15 -52.07
C GLN A 105 85.85 11.64 -52.14
N GLN A 106 85.40 12.09 -53.32
CA GLN A 106 84.00 12.48 -53.52
C GLN A 106 83.03 11.31 -53.28
N ASP A 107 83.33 10.12 -53.80
CA ASP A 107 82.46 8.96 -53.64
C ASP A 107 82.44 8.46 -52.19
N LYS A 108 83.58 8.54 -51.49
CA LYS A 108 83.65 8.27 -50.05
C LYS A 108 82.79 9.23 -49.23
N ASP A 109 82.77 10.51 -49.59
CA ASP A 109 81.96 11.50 -48.88
C ASP A 109 80.46 11.32 -49.17
N LYS A 110 80.07 11.01 -50.42
CA LYS A 110 78.69 10.61 -50.76
C LYS A 110 78.23 9.39 -49.95
N GLN A 111 79.06 8.35 -49.86
CA GLN A 111 78.74 7.15 -49.08
C GLN A 111 78.60 7.44 -47.58
N ARG A 112 79.41 8.37 -47.05
CA ARG A 112 79.29 8.82 -45.65
C ARG A 112 77.97 9.54 -45.40
N ASP A 113 77.55 10.42 -46.31
CA ASP A 113 76.28 11.13 -46.20
C ASP A 113 75.08 10.17 -46.30
N GLU A 114 75.15 9.19 -47.20
CA GLU A 114 74.14 8.13 -47.31
C GLU A 114 74.05 7.29 -46.03
N LEU A 115 75.19 6.90 -45.45
CA LEU A 115 75.22 6.19 -44.17
C LEU A 115 74.62 7.02 -43.04
N ALA A 116 74.96 8.32 -42.96
CA ALA A 116 74.40 9.22 -41.95
C ALA A 116 72.87 9.35 -42.10
N ASN A 117 72.37 9.49 -43.34
CA ASN A 117 70.93 9.53 -43.63
C ASN A 117 70.22 8.23 -43.24
N MET A 118 70.81 7.07 -43.56
CA MET A 118 70.25 5.78 -43.16
C MET A 118 70.25 5.58 -41.64
N HIS A 119 71.29 6.04 -40.94
CA HIS A 119 71.31 6.04 -39.47
C HIS A 119 70.21 6.93 -38.87
N ALA A 120 69.96 8.11 -39.44
CA ALA A 120 68.86 8.97 -39.00
C ALA A 120 67.50 8.29 -39.18
N LYS A 121 67.23 7.71 -40.36
CA LYS A 121 65.99 6.96 -40.62
C LYS A 121 65.81 5.77 -39.68
N LEU A 122 66.90 5.05 -39.36
CA LEU A 122 66.85 3.94 -38.40
C LEU A 122 66.52 4.42 -36.98
N ALA A 123 66.99 5.60 -36.58
CA ALA A 123 66.63 6.18 -35.29
C ALA A 123 65.14 6.54 -35.22
N GLU A 124 64.62 7.21 -36.25
CA GLU A 124 63.18 7.53 -36.35
C GLU A 124 62.29 6.28 -36.35
N LEU A 125 62.70 5.23 -37.07
CA LEU A 125 61.98 3.96 -37.07
C LEU A 125 62.00 3.28 -35.70
N ARG A 126 63.10 3.37 -34.95
CA ARG A 126 63.17 2.84 -33.58
C ARG A 126 62.21 3.58 -32.64
N ASP A 127 62.16 4.90 -32.75
CA ASP A 127 61.26 5.72 -31.93
C ASP A 127 59.79 5.41 -32.23
N THR A 128 59.43 5.29 -33.51
CA THR A 128 58.07 4.94 -33.91
C THR A 128 57.67 3.52 -33.48
N VAL A 129 58.60 2.55 -33.53
CA VAL A 129 58.36 1.20 -32.98
C VAL A 129 58.13 1.26 -31.47
N SER A 130 58.99 1.97 -30.73
CA SER A 130 58.85 2.10 -29.28
C SER A 130 57.51 2.73 -28.87
N GLU A 131 57.05 3.77 -29.58
CA GLU A 131 55.76 4.38 -29.30
C GLU A 131 54.58 3.43 -29.64
N ARG A 132 54.70 2.64 -30.72
CA ARG A 132 53.70 1.61 -31.04
C ARG A 132 53.64 0.50 -30.00
N GLU A 133 54.79 0.07 -29.48
CA GLU A 133 54.86 -0.92 -28.40
C GLU A 133 54.14 -0.40 -27.13
N ARG A 134 54.41 0.85 -26.72
CA ARG A 134 53.69 1.50 -25.61
C ARG A 134 52.19 1.59 -25.86
N HIS A 135 51.77 1.87 -27.09
CA HIS A 135 50.35 1.88 -27.44
C HIS A 135 49.73 0.48 -27.34
N ILE A 136 50.42 -0.56 -27.81
CA ILE A 136 49.98 -1.95 -27.69
C ILE A 136 49.81 -2.33 -26.22
N ASP A 137 50.76 -1.98 -25.36
CA ASP A 137 50.68 -2.30 -23.93
C ASP A 137 49.53 -1.56 -23.25
N ARG A 138 49.30 -0.27 -23.56
CA ARG A 138 48.10 0.46 -23.10
C ARG A 138 46.81 -0.26 -23.50
N LYS A 139 46.69 -0.69 -24.77
CA LYS A 139 45.52 -1.42 -25.27
C LYS A 139 45.36 -2.79 -24.64
N ARG A 140 46.44 -3.50 -24.32
CA ARG A 140 46.40 -4.76 -23.57
C ARG A 140 45.86 -4.55 -22.16
N THR A 141 46.29 -3.50 -21.47
CA THR A 141 45.79 -3.15 -20.13
C THR A 141 44.30 -2.79 -20.17
N GLU A 142 43.87 -1.92 -21.10
CA GLU A 142 42.45 -1.58 -21.31
C GLU A 142 41.61 -2.84 -21.58
N LEU A 143 42.09 -3.73 -22.46
CA LEU A 143 41.39 -4.98 -22.77
C LEU A 143 41.28 -5.92 -21.56
N SER A 144 42.31 -5.94 -20.71
CA SER A 144 42.27 -6.71 -19.45
C SER A 144 41.23 -6.13 -18.47
N GLN A 145 41.17 -4.81 -18.33
CA GLN A 145 40.18 -4.14 -17.47
C GLN A 145 38.76 -4.42 -17.95
N LEU A 146 38.48 -4.24 -19.24
CA LEU A 146 37.18 -4.52 -19.84
C LEU A 146 36.75 -5.98 -19.69
N LYS A 147 37.69 -6.93 -19.72
CA LYS A 147 37.40 -8.35 -19.45
C LYS A 147 36.95 -8.58 -18.02
N THR A 148 37.60 -7.93 -17.05
CA THR A 148 37.23 -8.00 -15.63
C THR A 148 35.86 -7.38 -15.41
N GLU A 149 35.63 -6.16 -15.91
CA GLU A 149 34.32 -5.48 -15.81
C GLU A 149 33.20 -6.32 -16.41
N ARG A 150 33.42 -6.91 -17.60
CA ARG A 150 32.44 -7.82 -18.23
C ARG A 150 32.10 -9.02 -17.35
N LEU A 151 33.09 -9.58 -16.66
CA LEU A 151 32.88 -10.71 -15.76
C LEU A 151 32.06 -10.28 -14.53
N GLU A 152 32.38 -9.13 -13.93
CA GLU A 152 31.65 -8.57 -12.80
C GLU A 152 30.19 -8.26 -13.16
N PHE A 153 29.95 -7.63 -14.31
CA PHE A 153 28.58 -7.38 -14.79
C PHE A 153 27.81 -8.67 -15.02
N LYS A 154 28.46 -9.70 -15.58
CA LYS A 154 27.83 -11.01 -15.78
C LYS A 154 27.42 -11.64 -14.45
N GLN A 155 28.30 -11.61 -13.44
CA GLN A 155 28.01 -12.14 -12.11
C GLN A 155 26.86 -11.40 -11.43
N ARG A 156 26.84 -10.06 -11.52
CA ARG A 156 25.75 -9.23 -10.98
C ARG A 156 24.42 -9.55 -11.65
N TYR A 157 24.42 -9.65 -12.98
CA TYR A 157 23.23 -10.01 -13.74
C TYR A 157 22.69 -11.40 -13.36
N GLU A 158 23.56 -12.40 -13.19
CA GLU A 158 23.15 -13.74 -12.76
C GLU A 158 22.57 -13.75 -11.34
N ALA A 159 23.17 -12.98 -10.41
CA ALA A 159 22.65 -12.84 -9.04
C ALA A 159 21.28 -12.12 -9.01
N GLU A 160 21.12 -11.08 -9.83
CA GLU A 160 19.85 -10.36 -9.96
C GLU A 160 18.77 -11.24 -10.61
N LEU A 161 19.13 -12.06 -11.60
CA LEU A 161 18.22 -13.04 -12.19
C LEU A 161 17.73 -14.06 -11.17
N GLN A 162 18.62 -14.60 -10.32
CA GLN A 162 18.26 -15.50 -9.24
C GLN A 162 17.32 -14.84 -8.22
N THR A 163 17.62 -13.59 -7.84
CA THR A 163 16.79 -12.81 -6.91
C THR A 163 15.39 -12.58 -7.49
N ASN A 164 15.31 -12.23 -8.77
CA ASN A 164 14.03 -12.06 -9.48
C ASN A 164 13.22 -13.36 -9.55
N GLN A 165 13.88 -14.50 -9.75
CA GLN A 165 13.20 -15.81 -9.72
C GLN A 165 12.62 -16.11 -8.32
N LEU A 166 13.37 -15.84 -7.26
CA LEU A 166 12.89 -16.01 -5.88
C LEU A 166 11.70 -15.09 -5.57
N LEU A 167 11.79 -13.82 -5.96
CA LEU A 167 10.70 -12.86 -5.81
C LEU A 167 9.45 -13.29 -6.58
N LYS A 168 9.60 -13.76 -7.83
CA LYS A 168 8.49 -14.29 -8.62
C LYS A 168 7.80 -15.47 -7.92
N ASN A 169 8.58 -16.44 -7.44
CA ASN A 169 8.05 -17.58 -6.69
C ASN A 169 7.31 -17.13 -5.41
N SER A 170 7.86 -16.14 -4.69
CA SER A 170 7.22 -15.58 -3.49
C SER A 170 5.91 -14.87 -3.82
N ILE A 171 5.85 -14.12 -4.92
CA ILE A 171 4.62 -13.46 -5.40
C ILE A 171 3.56 -14.52 -5.73
N GLU A 172 3.92 -15.57 -6.46
CA GLU A 172 3.00 -16.66 -6.81
C GLU A 172 2.47 -17.37 -5.55
N GLN A 173 3.31 -17.61 -4.54
CA GLN A 173 2.88 -18.18 -3.27
C GLN A 173 1.92 -17.27 -2.51
N LEU A 174 2.20 -15.96 -2.46
CA LEU A 174 1.32 -14.99 -1.81
C LEU A 174 -0.02 -14.87 -2.53
N GLN A 175 -0.03 -14.88 -3.86
CA GLN A 175 -1.25 -14.88 -4.66
C GLN A 175 -2.13 -16.11 -4.36
N ARG A 176 -1.53 -17.29 -4.25
CA ARG A 176 -2.27 -18.50 -3.85
C ARG A 176 -2.87 -18.37 -2.46
N LYS A 177 -2.09 -17.91 -1.47
CA LYS A 177 -2.59 -17.69 -0.10
C LYS A 177 -3.77 -16.71 -0.06
N VAL A 178 -3.67 -15.61 -0.79
CA VAL A 178 -4.75 -14.61 -0.88
C VAL A 178 -6.01 -15.22 -1.50
N GLU A 179 -5.88 -16.01 -2.57
CA GLU A 179 -7.04 -16.67 -3.20
C GLU A 179 -7.65 -17.73 -2.28
N ASP A 180 -6.84 -18.51 -1.57
CA ASP A 180 -7.29 -19.51 -0.59
C ASP A 180 -8.04 -18.85 0.60
N GLU A 181 -7.50 -17.74 1.12
CA GLU A 181 -8.12 -16.95 2.18
C GLU A 181 -9.44 -16.33 1.70
N ARG A 182 -9.45 -15.75 0.50
CA ARG A 182 -10.66 -15.19 -0.12
C ARG A 182 -11.72 -16.25 -0.35
N HIS A 183 -11.35 -17.42 -0.87
CA HIS A 183 -12.26 -18.54 -1.07
C HIS A 183 -12.83 -19.02 0.27
N SER A 184 -11.98 -19.16 1.28
CA SER A 184 -12.37 -19.55 2.64
C SER A 184 -13.32 -18.52 3.29
N ALA A 185 -13.06 -17.22 3.12
CA ALA A 185 -13.90 -16.15 3.63
C ALA A 185 -15.27 -16.12 2.92
N ASN A 186 -15.28 -16.25 1.58
CA ASN A 186 -16.52 -16.33 0.80
C ASN A 186 -17.37 -17.55 1.19
N LYS A 187 -16.73 -18.70 1.45
CA LYS A 187 -17.43 -19.89 1.93
C LYS A 187 -18.07 -19.66 3.30
N ARG A 188 -17.34 -19.07 4.26
CA ARG A 188 -17.89 -18.72 5.58
C ARG A 188 -19.07 -17.76 5.47
N LEU A 189 -18.94 -16.72 4.64
CA LEU A 189 -20.02 -15.76 4.40
C LEU A 189 -21.25 -16.46 3.80
N HIS A 190 -21.05 -17.34 2.82
CA HIS A 190 -22.14 -18.11 2.22
C HIS A 190 -22.85 -19.01 3.24
N ASP A 191 -22.07 -19.72 4.08
CA ASP A 191 -22.61 -20.59 5.13
C ASP A 191 -23.40 -19.76 6.18
N GLU A 192 -22.92 -18.57 6.55
CA GLU A 192 -23.64 -17.64 7.44
C GLU A 192 -24.91 -17.09 6.80
N MET A 193 -24.87 -16.66 5.54
CA MET A 193 -26.05 -16.20 4.80
C MET A 193 -27.11 -17.29 4.73
N LYS A 194 -26.70 -18.54 4.46
CA LYS A 194 -27.61 -19.69 4.47
C LYS A 194 -28.21 -19.91 5.85
N ARG A 195 -27.40 -19.92 6.90
CA ARG A 195 -27.88 -20.05 8.29
C ARG A 195 -28.88 -18.96 8.67
N ILE A 196 -28.63 -17.72 8.27
CA ILE A 196 -29.53 -16.59 8.50
C ILE A 196 -30.85 -16.82 7.76
N SER A 197 -30.80 -17.24 6.49
CA SER A 197 -31.99 -17.57 5.69
C SER A 197 -32.83 -18.67 6.37
N ASP A 198 -32.20 -19.76 6.78
CA ASP A 198 -32.87 -20.88 7.46
C ASP A 198 -33.53 -20.42 8.77
N LEU A 199 -32.89 -19.51 9.52
CA LEU A 199 -33.45 -18.92 10.75
C LEU A 199 -34.65 -18.01 10.47
N TYR A 200 -34.59 -17.19 9.40
CA TYR A 200 -35.73 -16.37 9.00
C TYR A 200 -36.92 -17.23 8.59
N GLU A 201 -36.72 -18.25 7.77
CA GLU A 201 -37.77 -19.17 7.34
C GLU A 201 -38.37 -19.93 8.55
N ALA A 202 -37.52 -20.43 9.46
CA ALA A 202 -37.98 -21.09 10.68
C ALA A 202 -38.78 -20.14 11.60
N ASN A 203 -38.36 -18.88 11.73
CA ASN A 203 -39.08 -17.88 12.52
C ASN A 203 -40.41 -17.49 11.88
N GLU A 204 -40.44 -17.30 10.57
CA GLU A 204 -41.67 -17.03 9.82
C GLU A 204 -42.68 -18.17 10.00
N ASN A 205 -42.24 -19.42 9.86
CA ASN A 205 -43.06 -20.60 10.11
C ASN A 205 -43.59 -20.66 11.55
N LYS A 206 -42.77 -20.31 12.55
CA LYS A 206 -43.21 -20.22 13.96
C LYS A 206 -44.27 -19.14 14.17
N LEU A 207 -44.10 -17.98 13.53
CA LEU A 207 -45.08 -16.89 13.62
C LEU A 207 -46.43 -17.29 13.01
N TYR A 208 -46.42 -17.96 11.86
CA TYR A 208 -47.65 -18.49 11.27
C TYR A 208 -48.32 -19.53 12.18
N GLN A 209 -47.54 -20.43 12.80
CA GLN A 209 -48.07 -21.40 13.77
C GLN A 209 -48.71 -20.71 14.99
N GLN A 210 -48.03 -19.74 15.59
CA GLN A 210 -48.56 -18.96 16.72
C GLN A 210 -49.84 -18.20 16.35
N LEU A 211 -49.90 -17.63 15.13
CA LEU A 211 -51.09 -16.95 14.64
C LEU A 211 -52.26 -17.91 14.50
N ASP A 212 -52.03 -19.12 13.97
CA ASP A 212 -53.07 -20.14 13.83
C ASP A 212 -53.54 -20.68 15.18
N GLU A 213 -52.63 -20.88 16.14
CA GLU A 213 -52.97 -21.24 17.51
C GLU A 213 -53.80 -20.14 18.19
N SER A 214 -53.40 -18.88 18.06
CA SER A 214 -54.16 -17.73 18.58
C SER A 214 -55.56 -17.65 17.98
N ARG A 215 -55.69 -17.89 16.66
CA ARG A 215 -57.00 -17.92 15.98
C ARG A 215 -57.88 -19.07 16.48
N ARG A 216 -57.30 -20.25 16.73
CA ARG A 216 -58.03 -21.40 17.31
C ARG A 216 -58.49 -21.08 18.73
N ALA A 217 -57.61 -20.55 19.57
CA ALA A 217 -57.92 -20.16 20.94
C ALA A 217 -59.04 -19.09 20.97
N GLN A 218 -58.98 -18.08 20.09
CA GLN A 218 -60.02 -17.06 19.99
C GLN A 218 -61.37 -17.66 19.58
N ARG A 219 -61.41 -18.54 18.57
CA ARG A 219 -62.64 -19.25 18.17
C ARG A 219 -63.21 -20.11 19.30
N GLU A 220 -62.37 -20.75 20.10
CA GLU A 220 -62.81 -21.51 21.26
C GLU A 220 -63.37 -20.61 22.37
N GLN A 221 -62.73 -19.47 22.61
CA GLN A 221 -63.22 -18.46 23.55
C GLN A 221 -64.57 -17.89 23.09
N GLU A 222 -64.72 -17.56 21.81
CA GLU A 222 -66.00 -17.12 21.22
C GLU A 222 -67.08 -18.19 21.39
N LYS A 223 -66.78 -19.46 21.13
CA LYS A 223 -67.71 -20.58 21.38
C LYS A 223 -68.12 -20.69 22.85
N ARG A 224 -67.16 -20.64 23.78
CA ARG A 224 -67.45 -20.68 25.23
C ARG A 224 -68.30 -19.50 25.67
N SER A 225 -67.96 -18.29 25.22
CA SER A 225 -68.72 -17.06 25.52
C SER A 225 -70.12 -17.09 24.90
N GLY A 226 -70.27 -17.67 23.70
CA GLY A 226 -71.57 -17.90 23.08
C GLY A 226 -72.43 -18.86 23.89
N GLN A 227 -71.87 -20.02 24.29
CA GLN A 227 -72.55 -20.99 25.14
C GLN A 227 -72.95 -20.41 26.50
N GLU A 228 -72.10 -19.58 27.11
CA GLU A 228 -72.39 -18.90 28.37
C GLU A 228 -73.51 -17.85 28.20
N ASN A 229 -73.46 -17.07 27.13
CA ASN A 229 -74.55 -16.14 26.79
C ASN A 229 -75.88 -16.87 26.54
N ASP A 230 -75.86 -18.04 25.88
CA ASP A 230 -77.06 -18.84 25.66
C ASP A 230 -77.64 -19.37 26.98
N LYS A 231 -76.77 -19.82 27.91
CA LYS A 231 -77.19 -20.18 29.28
C LYS A 231 -77.80 -19.01 30.03
N LEU A 232 -77.16 -17.84 30.00
CA LEU A 232 -77.69 -16.64 30.65
C LEU A 232 -79.03 -16.21 30.03
N ARG A 233 -79.17 -16.28 28.70
CA ARG A 233 -80.44 -16.02 28.00
C ARG A 233 -81.53 -16.98 28.47
N GLN A 234 -81.19 -18.25 28.64
CA GLN A 234 -82.11 -19.27 29.14
C GLN A 234 -82.52 -18.98 30.60
N GLU A 235 -81.57 -18.69 31.48
CA GLU A 235 -81.83 -18.31 32.87
C GLU A 235 -82.72 -17.07 32.98
N VAL A 236 -82.45 -16.02 32.20
CA VAL A 236 -83.28 -14.81 32.13
C VAL A 236 -84.70 -15.15 31.65
N SER A 237 -84.84 -16.04 30.66
CA SER A 237 -86.14 -16.51 30.18
C SER A 237 -86.92 -17.24 31.27
N ASP A 238 -86.27 -18.13 32.02
CA ASP A 238 -86.92 -18.90 33.08
C ASP A 238 -87.24 -18.03 34.31
N LEU A 239 -86.36 -17.11 34.69
CA LEU A 239 -86.64 -16.08 35.70
C LEU A 239 -87.80 -15.17 35.28
N SER A 240 -87.90 -14.81 34.00
CA SER A 240 -89.02 -14.02 33.46
C SER A 240 -90.35 -14.77 33.60
N LYS A 241 -90.37 -16.08 33.29
CA LYS A 241 -91.55 -16.94 33.53
C LYS A 241 -91.91 -17.00 35.01
N GLN A 242 -90.92 -17.21 35.89
CA GLN A 242 -91.14 -17.26 37.33
C GLN A 242 -91.69 -15.93 37.87
N LYS A 243 -91.15 -14.81 37.41
CA LYS A 243 -91.66 -13.47 37.72
C LYS A 243 -93.12 -13.33 37.29
N ASN A 244 -93.48 -13.76 36.09
CA ASN A 244 -94.85 -13.69 35.58
C ASN A 244 -95.83 -14.55 36.39
N GLU A 245 -95.40 -15.74 36.82
CA GLU A 245 -96.18 -16.63 37.69
C GLU A 245 -96.40 -15.98 39.07
N LEU A 246 -95.33 -15.49 39.71
CA LEU A 246 -95.44 -14.75 40.97
C LEU A 246 -96.34 -13.51 40.84
N ASN A 247 -96.26 -12.80 39.72
CA ASN A 247 -97.12 -11.64 39.47
C ASN A 247 -98.60 -12.06 39.33
N SER A 248 -98.86 -13.20 38.69
CA SER A 248 -100.21 -13.77 38.60
C SER A 248 -100.74 -14.21 39.96
N GLN A 249 -99.88 -14.79 40.82
CA GLN A 249 -100.22 -15.11 42.20
C GLN A 249 -100.50 -13.84 43.02
N LEU A 250 -99.68 -12.80 42.88
CA LEU A 250 -99.91 -11.50 43.52
C LEU A 250 -101.27 -10.94 43.13
N VAL A 251 -101.61 -10.93 41.84
CA VAL A 251 -102.94 -10.47 41.36
C VAL A 251 -104.08 -11.29 41.98
N ARG A 252 -103.94 -12.62 42.10
CA ARG A 252 -104.94 -13.45 42.79
C ARG A 252 -105.08 -13.07 44.25
N THR A 253 -103.97 -12.91 44.99
CA THR A 253 -104.01 -12.50 46.40
C THR A 253 -104.58 -11.10 46.60
N GLN A 254 -104.33 -10.18 45.65
CA GLN A 254 -104.94 -8.85 45.67
C GLN A 254 -106.45 -8.92 45.44
N ALA A 255 -106.92 -9.81 44.55
CA ALA A 255 -108.34 -10.06 44.36
C ALA A 255 -108.99 -10.69 45.61
N ASP A 256 -108.34 -11.67 46.23
CA ASP A 256 -108.81 -12.27 47.48
C ASP A 256 -108.88 -11.24 48.62
N LEU A 257 -107.88 -10.35 48.72
CA LEU A 257 -107.87 -9.24 49.68
C LEU A 257 -109.06 -8.29 49.45
N ALA A 258 -109.35 -7.95 48.19
CA ALA A 258 -110.49 -7.10 47.85
C ALA A 258 -111.83 -7.74 48.27
N ILE A 259 -112.00 -9.04 48.07
CA ILE A 259 -113.19 -9.79 48.53
C ILE A 259 -113.30 -9.78 50.06
N VAL A 260 -112.18 -9.95 50.77
CA VAL A 260 -112.17 -9.90 52.24
C VAL A 260 -112.48 -8.49 52.75
N GLN A 261 -111.96 -7.45 52.10
CA GLN A 261 -112.29 -6.05 52.42
C GLN A 261 -113.78 -5.75 52.20
N GLU A 262 -114.37 -6.27 51.11
CA GLU A 262 -115.80 -6.13 50.83
C GLU A 262 -116.65 -6.84 51.91
N ARG A 263 -116.28 -8.06 52.31
CA ARG A 263 -116.92 -8.78 53.43
C ARG A 263 -116.76 -8.05 54.77
N LEU A 264 -115.63 -7.40 55.01
CA LEU A 264 -115.40 -6.60 56.22
C LEU A 264 -116.37 -5.40 56.24
N GLN A 265 -116.47 -4.65 55.14
CA GLN A 265 -117.42 -3.54 55.01
C GLN A 265 -118.87 -3.99 55.17
N GLU A 266 -119.22 -5.18 54.68
CA GLU A 266 -120.56 -5.76 54.84
C GLU A 266 -120.86 -6.13 56.31
N LYS A 267 -119.84 -6.61 57.05
CA LYS A 267 -119.93 -6.85 58.49
C LYS A 267 -119.99 -5.57 59.30
N GLU A 268 -119.25 -4.53 58.93
CA GLU A 268 -119.34 -3.19 59.52
C GLU A 268 -120.76 -2.61 59.36
N LYS A 269 -121.34 -2.66 58.15
CA LYS A 269 -122.73 -2.25 57.91
C LYS A 269 -123.75 -3.06 58.71
N SER A 270 -123.53 -4.37 58.86
CA SER A 270 -124.39 -5.20 59.72
C SER A 270 -124.29 -4.79 61.18
N LEU A 271 -123.09 -4.46 61.66
CA LEU A 271 -122.84 -3.98 63.02
C LEU A 271 -123.56 -2.64 63.27
N ASP A 272 -123.49 -1.70 62.32
CA ASP A 272 -124.18 -0.42 62.39
C ASP A 272 -125.70 -0.62 62.48
N SER A 273 -126.29 -1.50 61.65
CA SER A 273 -127.73 -1.78 61.72
C SER A 273 -128.16 -2.47 63.03
N LEU A 274 -127.30 -3.33 63.59
CA LEU A 274 -127.52 -3.94 64.91
C LEU A 274 -127.49 -2.88 66.02
N THR A 275 -126.61 -1.89 65.88
CA THR A 275 -126.46 -0.78 66.82
C THR A 275 -127.69 0.13 66.78
N GLU A 276 -128.21 0.43 65.58
CA GLU A 276 -129.49 1.14 65.42
C GLU A 276 -130.68 0.37 66.01
N GLN A 277 -130.76 -0.95 65.79
CA GLN A 277 -131.79 -1.79 66.41
C GLN A 277 -131.71 -1.79 67.94
N HIS A 278 -130.51 -1.82 68.50
CA HIS A 278 -130.30 -1.71 69.94
C HIS A 278 -130.76 -0.36 70.49
N GLN A 279 -130.55 0.72 69.74
CA GLN A 279 -130.95 2.08 70.12
C GLN A 279 -132.47 2.27 70.04
N GLN A 280 -133.14 1.68 69.04
CA GLN A 280 -134.61 1.63 68.95
C GLN A 280 -135.27 0.82 70.08
N THR A 281 -134.66 -0.30 70.48
CA THR A 281 -135.16 -1.12 71.60
C THR A 281 -135.00 -0.41 72.94
N LEU A 282 -133.93 0.37 73.13
CA LEU A 282 -133.77 1.23 74.30
C LEU A 282 -134.83 2.33 74.38
N GLN A 283 -135.17 2.99 73.26
CA GLN A 283 -136.23 4.00 73.25
C GLN A 283 -137.62 3.44 73.56
N THR A 284 -137.96 2.27 73.01
CA THR A 284 -139.24 1.60 73.30
C THR A 284 -139.33 1.13 74.76
N LEU A 285 -138.23 0.66 75.35
CA LEU A 285 -138.17 0.33 76.76
C LEU A 285 -138.37 1.56 77.67
N GLN A 286 -137.82 2.70 77.27
CA GLN A 286 -137.97 3.98 77.98
C GLN A 286 -139.44 4.43 78.01
N GLN A 287 -140.12 4.37 76.86
CA GLN A 287 -141.54 4.70 76.72
C GLN A 287 -142.45 3.78 77.58
N GLU A 288 -142.15 2.48 77.65
CA GLU A 288 -142.90 1.54 78.50
C GLU A 288 -142.65 1.75 80.01
N LYS A 289 -141.50 2.33 80.39
CA LYS A 289 -141.24 2.73 81.78
C LYS A 289 -142.09 3.92 82.20
N GLU A 290 -142.23 4.92 81.33
CA GLU A 290 -143.06 6.10 81.55
C GLU A 290 -144.55 5.73 81.64
N ARG A 291 -145.03 4.87 80.73
CA ARG A 291 -146.40 4.31 80.75
C ARG A 291 -146.73 3.57 82.05
N ARG A 292 -145.75 2.83 82.60
CA ARG A 292 -145.91 2.15 83.89
C ARG A 292 -145.97 3.11 85.07
N GLN A 293 -145.22 4.21 85.04
CA GLN A 293 -145.30 5.25 86.07
C GLN A 293 -146.65 5.97 86.04
N GLU A 294 -147.19 6.26 84.84
CA GLU A 294 -148.54 6.82 84.69
C GLU A 294 -149.63 5.87 85.23
N MET A 295 -149.55 4.58 84.94
CA MET A 295 -150.48 3.60 85.51
C MET A 295 -150.36 3.49 87.04
N HIS A 296 -149.15 3.60 87.60
CA HIS A 296 -148.98 3.60 89.06
C HIS A 296 -149.63 4.80 89.75
N VAL A 297 -149.60 5.98 89.12
CA VAL A 297 -150.28 7.19 89.61
C VAL A 297 -151.80 7.03 89.56
N GLN A 298 -152.33 6.48 88.47
CA GLN A 298 -153.77 6.22 88.32
C GLN A 298 -154.29 5.19 89.34
N LEU A 299 -153.50 4.15 89.62
CA LEU A 299 -153.85 3.12 90.60
C LEU A 299 -153.84 3.66 92.05
N GLY A 300 -152.96 4.62 92.35
CA GLY A 300 -152.95 5.36 93.61
C GLY A 300 -154.18 6.25 93.81
N GLN A 301 -154.63 6.94 92.75
CA GLN A 301 -155.84 7.76 92.77
C GLN A 301 -157.11 6.91 92.98
N LEU A 302 -157.22 5.77 92.28
CA LEU A 302 -158.35 4.85 92.42
C LEU A 302 -158.44 4.22 93.82
N LYS A 303 -157.31 3.89 94.44
CA LYS A 303 -157.29 3.41 95.84
C LYS A 303 -157.78 4.47 96.84
N GLY A 304 -157.41 5.73 96.63
CA GLY A 304 -157.90 6.84 97.47
C GLY A 304 -159.42 7.05 97.34
N GLN A 305 -159.95 6.94 96.12
CA GLN A 305 -161.40 7.02 95.88
C GLN A 305 -162.16 5.86 96.54
N PHE A 306 -161.59 4.65 96.53
CA PHE A 306 -162.21 3.49 97.15
C PHE A 306 -162.32 3.62 98.68
N SER A 307 -161.29 4.14 99.36
CA SER A 307 -161.34 4.39 100.81
C SER A 307 -162.44 5.36 101.22
N VAL A 308 -162.63 6.45 100.45
CA VAL A 308 -163.66 7.47 100.72
C VAL A 308 -165.08 6.90 100.53
N ILE A 309 -165.27 6.04 99.52
CA ILE A 309 -166.56 5.39 99.29
C ILE A 309 -166.87 4.37 100.39
N GLN A 310 -165.84 3.66 100.86
CA GLN A 310 -165.99 2.63 101.88
C GLN A 310 -166.31 3.23 103.26
N GLU A 311 -165.66 4.33 103.66
CA GLU A 311 -166.02 5.08 104.87
C GLU A 311 -167.45 5.64 104.82
N ARG A 312 -167.89 6.07 103.63
CA ARG A 312 -169.24 6.58 103.41
C ARG A 312 -170.30 5.47 103.44
N HIS A 313 -169.93 4.26 103.03
CA HIS A 313 -170.79 3.07 103.14
C HIS A 313 -171.00 2.68 104.60
N ASP A 314 -169.92 2.65 105.40
CA ASP A 314 -169.99 2.29 106.82
C ASP A 314 -170.81 3.30 107.65
N GLN A 315 -170.70 4.60 107.34
CA GLN A 315 -171.53 5.64 107.95
C GLN A 315 -173.02 5.49 107.62
N LEU A 316 -173.35 5.16 106.37
CA LEU A 316 -174.74 4.96 105.94
C LEU A 316 -175.35 3.69 106.55
N GLU A 317 -174.58 2.62 106.70
CA GLU A 317 -175.04 1.41 107.40
C GLU A 317 -175.30 1.65 108.90
N HIS A 318 -174.54 2.55 109.54
CA HIS A 318 -174.74 2.86 110.95
C HIS A 318 -176.04 3.67 111.16
N GLN A 319 -176.31 4.63 110.28
CA GLN A 319 -177.56 5.42 110.28
C GLN A 319 -178.80 4.55 110.01
N LEU A 320 -178.67 3.54 109.15
CA LEU A 320 -179.77 2.59 108.85
C LEU A 320 -180.13 1.70 110.04
N ARG A 321 -179.16 1.37 110.91
CA ARG A 321 -179.40 0.61 112.14
C ARG A 321 -180.11 1.44 113.21
N GLU A 322 -179.77 2.73 113.34
CA GLU A 322 -180.43 3.64 114.29
C GLU A 322 -181.89 3.91 113.88
N LEU A 323 -182.16 4.12 112.58
CA LEU A 323 -183.52 4.31 112.08
C LEU A 323 -184.43 3.09 112.33
N ARG A 324 -183.88 1.87 112.20
CA ARG A 324 -184.63 0.64 112.52
C ARG A 324 -184.90 0.47 114.01
N HIS A 325 -184.05 1.02 114.88
CA HIS A 325 -184.27 0.97 116.32
C HIS A 325 -185.40 1.92 116.75
N ILE A 326 -185.46 3.11 116.15
CA ILE A 326 -186.51 4.12 116.39
C ILE A 326 -187.87 3.63 115.84
N GLU A 327 -187.89 2.94 114.70
CA GLU A 327 -189.12 2.38 114.12
C GLU A 327 -189.74 1.26 114.97
N ALA A 328 -188.90 0.48 115.67
CA ALA A 328 -189.34 -0.55 116.60
C ALA A 328 -189.97 0.04 117.88
N GLU A 329 -189.44 1.16 118.38
CA GLU A 329 -189.98 1.85 119.56
C GLU A 329 -191.33 2.55 119.26
N LEU A 330 -191.49 3.12 118.07
CA LEU A 330 -192.75 3.74 117.65
C LEU A 330 -193.91 2.75 117.47
N LYS A 331 -193.63 1.48 117.17
CA LYS A 331 -194.66 0.42 117.08
C LYS A 331 -195.12 -0.09 118.44
N LEU A 332 -194.26 -0.06 119.47
CA LEU A 332 -194.63 -0.41 120.85
C LEU A 332 -195.48 0.68 121.49
N LEU A 333 -195.23 1.96 121.21
CA LEU A 333 -196.04 3.08 121.69
C LEU A 333 -197.46 3.12 121.11
N ARG A 334 -197.71 2.56 119.91
CA ARG A 334 -199.05 2.48 119.32
C ARG A 334 -199.92 1.33 119.88
N ARG A 335 -199.38 0.48 120.76
CA ARG A 335 -200.14 -0.50 121.59
C ARG A 335 -200.51 0.03 122.98
N HIS A 336 -200.14 1.26 123.34
CA HIS A 336 -200.36 1.84 124.67
C HIS A 336 -201.15 3.16 124.68
N GLN A 337 -201.75 3.54 123.55
CA GLN A 337 -202.79 4.56 123.51
C GLN A 337 -204.13 3.94 123.10
N GLN A 338 -204.92 3.60 124.13
CA GLN A 338 -206.37 3.81 124.25
C GLN A 338 -207.29 2.89 123.41
N ASP A 339 -208.04 1.91 123.95
CA ASP A 339 -208.32 1.39 125.30
C ASP A 339 -208.73 2.35 126.43
N ASP A 340 -209.07 3.61 126.14
CA ASP A 340 -209.74 4.53 127.10
C ASP A 340 -210.78 5.41 126.38
N SER A 341 -211.96 4.86 126.09
CA SER A 341 -213.28 5.51 126.32
C SER A 341 -214.44 4.66 125.75
N THR A 342 -215.06 3.88 126.64
CA THR A 342 -216.49 3.51 126.63
C THR A 342 -217.35 4.74 126.90
N ASP A 343 -218.20 5.12 125.94
CA ASP A 343 -219.67 5.30 126.04
C ASP A 343 -220.23 5.84 124.71
#